data_AF-A0AAV2PN37-F1
#
_entry.id   AF-A0AAV2PN37-F1
#
_cell.length_a   1.000
_cell.length_b   1.000
_cell.length_c   1.000
_cell.angle_alpha   90.00
_cell.angle_beta   90.00
_cell.angle_gamma   90.00
#
_symmetry.space_group_name_H-M   'P 1'
#
loop_
_entity.id
_entity.type
_entity.pdbx_description
1 polymer ?
#
loop_
_entity_poly.entity_id
_entity_poly.type
_entity_poly.pdbx_seq_one_letter_code
_entity_poly.pdbx_strand_id
1 'polypeptide(L)'
;MRSSIAVMRRRNIQAAAPVVRKYRRLRRRRCLRMEYKKLRSLLPGSPQSTPQLNKKVGVVDAAFDYICELQTALLAKFSAKGVPAELFGVLSSDRVTSASDIQALAVHLIQTGQVPHKPNHQQQQSSSPTSTLTTSAKTEKS
;
A
#
# COMPACT_ATOMS: atom_id res chain seq x y z
N MET A 1 1.48 -62.54 3.39
CA MET A 1 2.39 -61.67 2.59
C MET A 1 1.71 -60.35 2.22
N ARG A 2 1.64 -59.35 3.12
CA ARG A 2 0.95 -58.05 2.87
C ARG A 2 1.83 -56.81 3.20
N SER A 3 3.15 -56.95 3.13
CA SER A 3 4.10 -55.92 3.60
C SER A 3 4.71 -55.05 2.50
N SER A 4 4.78 -55.51 1.25
CA SER A 4 5.57 -54.83 0.20
C SER A 4 4.94 -53.55 -0.34
N ILE A 5 3.61 -53.49 -0.47
CA ILE A 5 2.89 -52.32 -1.04
C ILE A 5 2.88 -51.14 -0.06
N ALA A 6 2.73 -51.40 1.24
CA ALA A 6 2.76 -50.38 2.28
C ALA A 6 4.17 -49.77 2.44
N VAL A 7 5.22 -50.59 2.31
CA VAL A 7 6.62 -50.13 2.35
C VAL A 7 6.96 -49.31 1.09
N MET A 8 6.52 -49.72 -0.09
CA MET A 8 6.69 -48.93 -1.32
C MET A 8 5.97 -47.58 -1.28
N ARG A 9 4.72 -47.53 -0.79
CA ARG A 9 3.98 -46.27 -0.61
C ARG A 9 4.67 -45.34 0.39
N ARG A 10 5.20 -45.86 1.51
CA ARG A 10 5.95 -45.05 2.49
C ARG A 10 7.24 -44.47 1.90
N ARG A 11 7.96 -45.21 1.06
CA ARG A 11 9.18 -44.71 0.38
C ARG A 11 8.87 -43.58 -0.62
N ASN A 12 7.78 -43.69 -1.39
CA ASN A 12 7.35 -42.62 -2.30
C ASN A 12 6.87 -41.36 -1.59
N ILE A 13 6.17 -41.49 -0.45
CA ILE A 13 5.75 -40.33 0.37
C ILE A 13 6.97 -39.65 1.01
N GLN A 14 7.94 -40.42 1.50
CA GLN A 14 9.18 -39.87 2.05
C GLN A 14 10.07 -39.19 0.99
N ALA A 15 10.10 -39.70 -0.24
CA ALA A 15 10.80 -39.07 -1.37
C ALA A 15 10.08 -37.81 -1.91
N ALA A 16 8.75 -37.75 -1.82
CA ALA A 16 7.96 -36.57 -2.20
C ALA A 16 8.02 -35.45 -1.15
N ALA A 17 8.17 -35.78 0.13
CA ALA A 17 8.25 -34.82 1.23
C ALA A 17 9.29 -33.69 1.04
N PRO A 18 10.55 -33.94 0.62
CA PRO A 18 11.53 -32.88 0.37
C PRO A 18 11.13 -31.98 -0.82
N VAL A 19 10.53 -32.54 -1.88
CA VAL A 19 10.05 -31.76 -3.04
C VAL A 19 8.89 -30.84 -2.64
N VAL A 20 7.93 -31.37 -1.86
CA VAL A 20 6.80 -30.59 -1.32
C VAL A 20 7.29 -29.48 -0.38
N ARG A 21 8.28 -29.77 0.48
CA ARG A 21 8.91 -28.76 1.35
C ARG A 21 9.63 -27.68 0.53
N LYS A 22 10.39 -28.06 -0.51
CA LYS A 22 11.06 -27.11 -1.43
C LYS A 22 10.06 -26.22 -2.14
N TYR A 23 8.98 -26.79 -2.68
CA TYR A 23 7.91 -26.03 -3.35
C TYR A 23 7.19 -25.07 -2.39
N ARG A 24 6.84 -25.51 -1.17
CA ARG A 24 6.28 -24.62 -0.13
C ARG A 24 7.22 -23.44 0.18
N ARG A 25 8.53 -23.70 0.33
CA ARG A 25 9.51 -22.63 0.57
C ARG A 25 9.59 -21.64 -0.60
N LEU A 26 9.59 -22.13 -1.84
CA LEU A 26 9.60 -21.27 -3.03
C LEU A 26 8.33 -20.43 -3.13
N ARG A 27 7.16 -21.04 -2.91
CA ARG A 27 5.87 -20.34 -2.89
C ARG A 27 5.87 -19.22 -1.85
N ARG A 28 6.31 -19.49 -0.61
CA ARG A 28 6.46 -18.48 0.45
C ARG A 28 7.38 -17.34 0.02
N ARG A 29 8.54 -17.64 -0.59
CA ARG A 29 9.46 -16.61 -1.11
C ARG A 29 8.82 -15.76 -2.21
N ARG A 30 8.02 -16.36 -3.10
CA ARG A 30 7.29 -15.64 -4.15
C ARG A 30 6.23 -14.72 -3.54
N CYS A 31 5.42 -15.22 -2.60
CA CYS A 31 4.43 -14.42 -1.87
C CYS A 31 5.08 -13.20 -1.19
N LEU A 32 6.16 -13.40 -0.44
CA LEU A 32 6.89 -12.31 0.21
C LEU A 32 7.41 -11.27 -0.80
N ARG A 33 7.96 -11.70 -1.94
CA ARG A 33 8.41 -10.77 -3.00
C ARG A 33 7.25 -9.93 -3.54
N MET A 34 6.07 -10.52 -3.70
CA MET A 34 4.88 -9.81 -4.15
C MET A 34 4.39 -8.82 -3.09
N GLU A 35 4.44 -9.18 -1.81
CA GLU A 35 4.10 -8.29 -0.70
C GLU A 35 5.04 -7.08 -0.65
N TYR A 36 6.36 -7.26 -0.78
CA TYR A 36 7.30 -6.14 -0.86
C TYR A 36 7.04 -5.24 -2.08
N LYS A 37 6.71 -5.83 -3.24
CA LYS A 37 6.32 -5.04 -4.43
C LYS A 37 5.05 -4.24 -4.17
N LYS A 38 4.05 -4.85 -3.55
CA LYS A 38 2.79 -4.20 -3.20
C LYS A 38 3.02 -3.06 -2.20
N LEU A 39 3.78 -3.32 -1.13
CA LEU A 39 4.12 -2.30 -0.13
C LEU A 39 4.85 -1.13 -0.79
N ARG A 40 5.88 -1.39 -1.60
CA ARG A 40 6.61 -0.35 -2.34
C ARG A 40 5.70 0.48 -3.25
N SER A 41 4.67 -0.10 -3.86
CA SER A 41 3.72 0.65 -4.70
C SER A 41 2.75 1.54 -3.93
N LEU A 42 2.62 1.36 -2.62
CA LEU A 42 1.79 2.18 -1.74
C LEU A 42 2.57 3.37 -1.14
N LEU A 43 3.90 3.33 -1.17
CA LEU A 43 4.73 4.39 -0.64
C LEU A 43 4.79 5.57 -1.60
N PRO A 44 4.83 6.80 -1.08
CA PRO A 44 5.09 7.97 -1.90
C PRO A 44 6.52 7.92 -2.44
N GLY A 45 6.70 8.25 -3.72
CA GLY A 45 8.01 8.31 -4.38
C GLY A 45 8.29 7.16 -5.35
N SER A 46 9.09 7.45 -6.38
CA SER A 46 9.53 6.46 -7.35
C SER A 46 10.75 5.68 -6.83
N PRO A 47 10.84 4.35 -7.04
CA PRO A 47 12.02 3.58 -6.65
C PRO A 47 13.32 4.03 -7.32
N GLN A 48 13.24 4.77 -8.43
CA GLN A 48 14.41 5.40 -9.05
C GLN A 48 14.90 6.62 -8.26
N SER A 49 14.01 7.34 -7.59
CA SER A 49 14.31 8.55 -6.82
C SER A 49 14.71 8.23 -5.38
N THR A 50 14.25 7.11 -4.82
CA THR A 50 14.51 6.70 -3.43
C THR A 50 15.30 5.38 -3.38
N PRO A 51 16.64 5.42 -3.40
CA PRO A 51 17.48 4.22 -3.48
C PRO A 51 17.32 3.29 -2.26
N GLN A 52 16.88 3.82 -1.10
CA GLN A 52 16.56 3.02 0.07
C GLN A 52 15.43 2.02 -0.19
N LEU A 53 14.44 2.39 -1.02
CA LEU A 53 13.35 1.51 -1.39
C LEU A 53 13.84 0.30 -2.19
N ASN A 54 15.06 0.28 -2.75
CA ASN A 54 15.60 -0.91 -3.42
C ASN A 54 15.95 -2.05 -2.46
N LYS A 55 16.20 -1.74 -1.18
CA LYS A 55 16.49 -2.71 -0.13
C LYS A 55 15.20 -3.08 0.60
N LYS A 56 15.06 -4.34 1.02
CA LYS A 56 13.86 -4.80 1.75
C LYS A 56 13.65 -4.05 3.06
N VAL A 57 14.72 -3.82 3.82
CA VAL A 57 14.68 -3.10 5.09
C VAL A 57 14.21 -1.66 4.86
N GLY A 58 14.77 -0.96 3.87
CA GLY A 58 14.34 0.40 3.54
C GLY A 58 12.88 0.51 3.07
N VAL A 59 12.29 -0.54 2.46
CA VAL A 59 10.84 -0.56 2.18
C VAL A 59 10.01 -0.65 3.47
N VAL A 60 10.49 -1.39 4.47
CA VAL A 60 9.80 -1.52 5.76
C VAL A 60 9.91 -0.21 6.55
N ASP A 61 11.09 0.38 6.62
CA ASP A 61 11.33 1.64 7.34
C ASP A 61 10.49 2.77 6.74
N ALA A 62 10.56 2.96 5.42
CA ALA A 62 9.75 3.96 4.74
C ALA A 62 8.23 3.71 4.87
N ALA A 63 7.80 2.44 4.97
CA ALA A 63 6.41 2.12 5.25
C ALA A 63 6.00 2.48 6.67
N PHE A 64 6.89 2.25 7.65
CA PHE A 64 6.66 2.66 9.02
C PHE A 64 6.53 4.18 9.12
N ASP A 65 7.48 4.92 8.55
CA ASP A 65 7.47 6.38 8.55
C ASP A 65 6.20 6.93 7.90
N TYR A 66 5.82 6.37 6.75
CA TYR A 66 4.60 6.79 6.05
C TYR A 66 3.31 6.49 6.83
N ILE A 67 3.26 5.38 7.58
CA ILE A 67 2.13 5.09 8.48
C ILE A 67 2.06 6.14 9.59
N CYS A 68 3.20 6.51 10.18
CA CYS A 68 3.25 7.56 11.21
C CYS A 68 2.77 8.90 10.64
N GLU A 69 3.23 9.30 9.45
CA GLU A 69 2.76 10.52 8.78
C GLU A 69 1.26 10.51 8.54
N LEU A 70 0.71 9.39 8.04
CA LEU A 70 -0.73 9.24 7.80
C LEU A 70 -1.53 9.32 9.11
N GLN A 71 -1.04 8.72 10.20
CA GLN A 71 -1.66 8.81 11.51
C GLN A 71 -1.68 10.26 12.00
N THR A 72 -0.56 10.98 11.92
CA THR A 72 -0.49 12.39 12.34
C THR A 72 -1.41 13.26 11.47
N ALA A 73 -1.45 13.03 10.16
CA ALA A 73 -2.32 13.77 9.25
C ALA A 73 -3.81 13.51 9.51
N LEU A 74 -4.19 12.27 9.81
CA LEU A 74 -5.56 11.93 10.20
C LEU A 74 -5.94 12.55 11.54
N LEU A 75 -5.02 12.54 12.52
CA LEU A 75 -5.23 13.18 13.82
C LEU A 75 -5.55 14.66 13.64
N ALA A 76 -4.74 15.36 12.86
CA ALA A 76 -4.93 16.78 12.57
C ALA A 76 -6.25 17.06 11.84
N LYS A 77 -6.66 16.17 10.92
CA LYS A 77 -7.94 16.32 10.21
C LYS A 77 -9.13 16.13 11.14
N PHE A 78 -9.13 15.08 11.97
CA PHE A 78 -10.23 14.82 12.89
C PHE A 78 -10.29 15.83 14.03
N SER A 79 -9.14 16.34 14.50
CA SER A 79 -9.14 17.40 15.51
C SER A 79 -9.69 18.72 14.94
N ALA A 80 -9.42 19.03 13.68
CA ALA A 80 -9.89 20.26 13.03
C ALA A 80 -11.35 20.20 12.56
N LYS A 81 -11.80 19.05 12.03
CA LYS A 81 -13.11 18.91 11.38
C LYS A 81 -14.10 18.04 12.13
N GLY A 82 -13.67 17.37 13.20
CA GLY A 82 -14.46 16.35 13.89
C GLY A 82 -14.42 14.99 13.19
N VAL A 83 -14.99 13.98 13.85
CA VAL A 83 -15.13 12.63 13.33
C VAL A 83 -16.42 12.54 12.50
N PRO A 84 -16.40 11.86 11.34
CA PRO A 84 -17.61 11.59 10.56
C PRO A 84 -18.67 10.83 11.37
N ALA A 85 -19.94 11.10 11.08
CA ALA A 85 -21.03 10.56 11.89
C ALA A 85 -21.15 9.02 11.84
N GLU A 86 -20.72 8.42 10.72
CA GLU A 86 -20.72 6.96 10.54
C GLU A 86 -19.72 6.25 11.47
N LEU A 87 -18.80 7.01 12.08
CA LEU A 87 -17.75 6.50 12.97
C LEU A 87 -18.01 6.89 14.44
N PHE A 88 -19.12 7.57 14.74
CA PHE A 88 -19.50 7.82 16.13
C PHE A 88 -19.82 6.52 16.87
N GLY A 89 -19.43 6.46 18.14
CA GLY A 89 -19.58 5.26 18.97
C GLY A 89 -18.46 4.22 18.84
N VAL A 90 -17.54 4.38 17.89
CA VAL A 90 -16.32 3.55 17.83
C VAL A 90 -15.32 3.95 18.92
N LEU A 91 -15.28 5.23 19.26
CA LEU A 91 -14.46 5.79 20.32
C LEU A 91 -15.31 6.09 21.54
N SER A 92 -14.73 5.91 22.74
CA SER A 92 -15.38 6.27 24.01
C SER A 92 -15.57 7.78 24.18
N SER A 93 -14.88 8.58 23.38
CA SER A 93 -14.95 10.04 23.35
C SER A 93 -15.22 10.50 21.92
N ASP A 94 -16.02 11.55 21.77
CA ASP A 94 -16.38 12.13 20.48
C ASP A 94 -15.23 12.86 19.77
N ARG A 95 -14.05 12.85 20.39
CA ARG A 95 -12.83 13.50 19.92
C ARG A 95 -11.71 12.49 19.75
N VAL A 96 -11.02 12.59 18.61
CA VAL A 96 -9.76 11.89 18.38
C VAL A 96 -8.65 12.70 19.03
N THR A 97 -7.98 12.11 20.02
CA THR A 97 -6.95 12.79 20.81
C THR A 97 -5.58 12.14 20.68
N SER A 98 -5.55 10.89 20.22
CA SER A 98 -4.34 10.07 20.20
C SER A 98 -4.22 9.23 18.93
N ALA A 99 -3.01 8.72 18.67
CA ALA A 99 -2.77 7.77 17.59
C ALA A 99 -3.52 6.43 17.81
N SER A 100 -3.75 6.03 19.07
CA SER A 100 -4.53 4.83 19.39
C SER A 100 -5.99 4.95 18.95
N ASP A 101 -6.57 6.14 19.03
CA ASP A 101 -7.95 6.39 18.56
C ASP A 101 -8.06 6.17 17.05
N ILE A 102 -7.06 6.65 16.30
CA ILE A 102 -6.98 6.47 14.84
C ILE A 102 -6.82 5.00 14.49
N GLN A 103 -6.01 4.28 15.25
CA GLN A 103 -5.83 2.84 15.07
C GLN A 103 -7.14 2.10 15.34
N ALA A 104 -7.88 2.44 16.40
CA ALA A 104 -9.18 1.85 16.71
C ALA A 104 -10.19 2.08 15.58
N LEU A 105 -10.26 3.31 15.05
CA LEU A 105 -11.09 3.65 13.89
C LEU A 105 -10.71 2.85 12.64
N ALA A 106 -9.40 2.74 12.34
CA ALA A 106 -8.91 1.98 11.20
C ALA A 106 -9.23 0.48 11.32
N VAL A 107 -9.09 -0.09 12.52
CA VAL A 107 -9.44 -1.49 12.80
C VAL A 107 -10.93 -1.71 12.60
N HIS A 108 -11.78 -0.82 13.10
CA HIS A 108 -13.22 -0.89 12.91
C HIS A 108 -13.61 -0.87 11.43
N LEU A 109 -13.00 0.00 10.62
CA LEU A 109 -13.24 0.06 9.17
C LEU A 109 -12.81 -1.22 8.44
N ILE A 110 -11.68 -1.82 8.84
CA ILE A 110 -11.23 -3.10 8.26
C ILE A 110 -12.19 -4.23 8.61
N GLN A 111 -12.68 -4.27 9.86
CA GLN A 111 -13.60 -5.30 10.33
C GLN A 111 -14.99 -5.19 9.69
N THR A 112 -15.48 -3.97 9.48
CA THR A 112 -16.78 -3.70 8.84
C THR A 112 -16.73 -3.79 7.32
N GLY A 113 -15.56 -4.02 6.72
CA GLY A 113 -15.40 -4.14 5.26
C GLY A 113 -15.64 -2.84 4.50
N GLN A 114 -15.76 -1.71 5.21
CA GLN A 114 -15.85 -0.36 4.65
C GLN A 114 -14.46 0.08 4.17
N VAL A 115 -13.96 -0.54 3.10
CA VAL A 115 -12.75 -0.06 2.41
C VAL A 115 -13.18 1.05 1.45
N PRO A 116 -12.75 2.31 1.66
CA PRO A 116 -13.15 3.39 0.76
C PRO A 116 -12.58 3.12 -0.64
N HIS A 117 -13.47 3.07 -1.64
CA HIS A 117 -13.09 3.14 -3.04
C HIS A 117 -12.30 4.45 -3.24
N LYS A 118 -11.04 4.35 -3.68
CA LYS A 118 -10.21 5.52 -3.98
C LYS A 118 -10.95 6.40 -5.00
N PRO A 119 -11.11 7.72 -4.78
CA PRO A 119 -11.50 8.63 -5.84
C PRO A 119 -10.40 8.59 -6.91
N ASN A 120 -10.79 8.22 -8.13
CA ASN A 120 -9.94 8.20 -9.30
C ASN A 120 -9.60 9.65 -9.67
N HIS A 121 -8.44 10.17 -9.28
CA HIS A 121 -7.89 11.39 -9.86
C HIS A 121 -7.28 11.07 -11.24
N GLN A 122 -8.12 10.67 -12.18
CA GLN A 122 -7.85 10.80 -13.61
C GLN A 122 -8.97 11.67 -14.18
N GLN A 123 -8.58 12.69 -14.96
CA GLN A 123 -9.39 13.74 -15.57
C GLN A 123 -9.56 15.00 -14.71
N GLN A 124 -8.65 15.93 -14.88
CA GLN A 124 -8.96 17.19 -15.57
C GLN A 124 -7.69 18.03 -15.77
N GLN A 125 -7.65 18.71 -16.92
CA GLN A 125 -6.76 19.81 -17.32
C GLN A 125 -5.45 19.46 -18.06
N SER A 126 -5.56 19.38 -19.39
CA SER A 126 -4.85 20.34 -20.27
C SER A 126 -5.36 20.19 -21.71
N SER A 127 -6.42 20.92 -22.02
CA SER A 127 -6.75 21.26 -23.39
C SER A 127 -7.03 22.76 -23.43
N SER A 128 -6.06 23.54 -23.90
CA SER A 128 -6.31 24.85 -24.48
C SER A 128 -5.39 25.07 -25.68
N PRO A 129 -5.91 25.69 -26.75
CA PRO A 129 -5.36 25.62 -28.09
C PRO A 129 -4.31 26.71 -28.37
N THR A 130 -3.30 26.33 -29.15
CA THR A 130 -2.31 27.23 -29.75
C THR A 130 -3.00 28.12 -30.78
N SER A 131 -3.22 29.39 -30.44
CA SER A 131 -3.58 30.41 -31.42
C SER A 131 -2.30 31.11 -31.89
N THR A 132 -1.82 30.71 -33.06
CA THR A 132 -0.88 31.47 -33.88
C THR A 132 -1.50 32.80 -34.28
N LEU A 133 -0.88 33.90 -33.91
CA LEU A 133 -1.08 35.19 -34.58
C LEU A 133 0.28 35.80 -34.91
N THR A 134 0.66 35.64 -36.17
CA THR A 134 1.73 36.36 -36.86
C THR A 134 1.32 37.80 -37.11
N THR A 135 2.12 38.78 -36.68
CA THR A 135 2.20 40.07 -37.37
C THR A 135 3.53 40.77 -37.09
N SER A 136 4.30 40.99 -38.16
CA SER A 136 5.45 41.87 -38.25
C SER A 136 5.05 43.34 -38.23
N ALA A 137 5.82 44.18 -37.54
CA ALA A 137 6.20 45.57 -37.92
C ALA A 137 7.01 46.17 -36.75
N LYS A 138 8.29 46.52 -36.90
CA LYS A 138 8.88 47.71 -37.56
C LYS A 138 9.20 48.81 -36.52
N THR A 139 10.40 49.37 -36.68
CA THR A 139 10.89 50.72 -36.32
C THR A 139 11.50 50.99 -34.93
N GLU A 140 12.84 51.12 -34.96
CA GLU A 140 13.63 52.33 -34.66
C GLU A 140 14.18 52.67 -33.25
N LYS A 141 15.41 53.21 -33.35
CA LYS A 141 16.28 53.93 -32.40
C LYS A 141 17.12 53.03 -31.49
N SER A 142 18.46 53.16 -31.48
CA SER A 142 19.26 54.39 -31.58
C SER A 142 20.54 54.25 -32.39
#